data_AF-X8DWY8-F1
#
_entry.id   AF-X8DWY8-F1
#
_cell.length_a   1.000
_cell.length_b   1.000
_cell.length_c   1.000
_cell.angle_alpha   90.00
_cell.angle_beta   90.00
_cell.angle_gamma   90.00
#
_symmetry.space_group_name_H-M   'P 1'
#
loop_
_entity.id
_entity.type
_entity.pdbx_description
1 polymer ?
#
loop_
_entity_poly.entity_id
_entity_poly.type
_entity_poly.pdbx_seq_one_letter_code
_entity_poly.pdbx_strand_id
1 'polypeptide(L)' 'MAALDELIYLLDTEGVVPLSAEVNIDSDTMRLTMPVASLSDVRLIGAVPKAVALSGLEFNHSGNEWRCRATIDV' A
#
# COMPACT_ATOMS: atom_id res chain seq x y z
N MET A 1 6.24 -5.32 -4.72
CA MET A 1 4.84 -5.39 -5.23
C MET A 1 3.90 -5.86 -4.13
N ALA A 2 4.27 -6.87 -3.35
CA ALA A 2 3.47 -7.40 -2.24
C ALA A 2 2.86 -6.36 -1.28
N ALA A 3 3.52 -5.24 -0.97
CA ALA A 3 3.00 -4.29 0.01
C ALA A 3 1.68 -3.59 -0.41
N LEU A 4 1.54 -3.21 -1.68
CA LEU A 4 0.31 -2.55 -2.16
C LEU A 4 -0.79 -3.59 -2.40
N ASP A 5 -0.44 -4.78 -2.89
CA ASP A 5 -1.37 -5.89 -3.04
C ASP A 5 -1.93 -6.32 -1.67
N GLU A 6 -1.10 -6.37 -0.63
CA GLU A 6 -1.50 -6.64 0.75
C GLU A 6 -2.48 -5.58 1.27
N LEU A 7 -2.30 -4.31 0.92
CA LEU A 7 -3.22 -3.25 1.32
C LEU A 7 -4.62 -3.47 0.75
N ILE A 8 -4.71 -3.87 -0.53
CA ILE A 8 -5.97 -4.21 -1.18
C ILE A 8 -6.58 -5.45 -0.51
N TYR A 9 -5.76 -6.47 -0.24
CA TYR A 9 -6.20 -7.66 0.49
C TYR A 9 -6.82 -7.33 1.86
N LEU A 10 -6.15 -6.51 2.68
CA LEU A 10 -6.65 -6.10 4.00
C LEU A 10 -7.99 -5.36 3.90
N LEU A 11 -8.15 -4.53 2.87
CA LEU A 11 -9.40 -3.81 2.64
C LEU A 11 -10.54 -4.75 2.20
N ASP A 12 -10.28 -5.63 1.23
CA ASP A 12 -11.30 -6.51 0.65
C ASP A 12 -11.67 -7.69 1.56
N THR A 13 -10.68 -8.22 2.29
CA THR A 13 -10.84 -9.46 3.06
C THR A 13 -11.07 -9.19 4.53
N GLU A 14 -10.28 -8.27 5.12
CA GLU A 14 -10.34 -8.00 6.56
C GLU A 14 -11.24 -6.80 6.89
N GLY A 15 -11.67 -6.02 5.88
CA GLY A 15 -12.55 -4.88 6.08
C GLY A 15 -11.89 -3.75 6.90
N VAL A 16 -10.58 -3.57 6.73
CA VAL A 16 -9.80 -2.54 7.44
C VAL A 16 -9.02 -1.65 6.47
N VAL A 17 -8.71 -0.44 6.92
CA VAL A 17 -7.87 0.51 6.18
C VAL A 17 -6.61 0.86 7.01
N PRO A 18 -5.40 0.83 6.43
CA PRO A 18 -4.21 1.27 7.14
C PRO A 18 -4.21 2.78 7.35
N LEU A 19 -3.77 3.19 8.53
CA LEU A 19 -3.67 4.60 8.94
C LEU A 19 -2.27 5.18 8.67
N SER A 20 -1.26 4.32 8.72
CA SER A 20 0.12 4.63 8.40
C SER A 20 0.85 3.37 7.95
N ALA A 21 2.06 3.54 7.43
CA ALA A 21 2.93 2.45 7.05
C ALA A 21 4.36 2.76 7.52
N GLU A 22 4.93 1.84 8.30
CA GLU A 22 6.32 1.88 8.70
C GLU A 22 7.06 0.72 8.04
N VAL A 23 8.13 1.05 7.33
CA VAL A 23 8.95 0.08 6.60
C VAL A 23 10.30 -0.03 7.30
N ASN A 24 10.62 -1.24 7.77
CA ASN A 24 11.93 -1.57 8.28
C ASN A 24 12.58 -2.56 7.31
N ILE A 25 13.75 -2.19 6.79
CA ILE A 25 14.51 -2.99 5.83
C ILE A 25 15.77 -3.48 6.53
N ASP A 26 15.90 -4.80 6.64
CA ASP A 26 17.11 -5.49 7.08
C ASP A 26 17.85 -6.06 5.86
N SER A 27 18.94 -6.83 6.07
CA SER A 27 19.82 -7.31 4.98
C SER A 27 19.07 -7.98 3.84
N ASP A 28 18.07 -8.82 4.17
CA ASP A 28 17.34 -9.64 3.20
C ASP A 28 15.83 -9.67 3.43
N THR A 29 15.33 -8.87 4.39
CA THR A 29 13.91 -8.86 4.74
C THR A 29 13.37 -7.45 4.82
N MET A 30 12.10 -7.30 4.47
CA MET A 30 11.34 -6.09 4.67
C MET A 30 10.19 -6.41 5.63
N ARG A 31 10.08 -5.62 6.70
CA ARG A 31 8.93 -5.65 7.59
C ARG A 31 8.10 -4.40 7.38
N LEU A 32 6.82 -4.60 7.08
CA LEU A 32 5.82 -3.56 6.99
C LEU A 32 4.91 -3.63 8.21
N THR A 33 4.84 -2.55 8.98
CA THR A 33 3.90 -2.40 10.10
C THR A 33 2.86 -1.37 9.73
N MET A 34 1.59 -1.73 9.83
CA MET A 34 0.46 -0.85 9.51
C MET A 34 -0.58 -0.91 10.64
N PRO A 35 -0.71 0.13 11.47
CA PRO A 35 -1.91 0.27 12.30
C PRO A 35 -3.12 0.46 11.39
N VAL A 36 -4.22 -0.19 11.72
CA VAL A 36 -5.44 -0.21 10.89
C VAL A 36 -6.66 0.30 11.66
N ALA A 37 -7.63 0.81 10.92
CA ALA A 37 -8.98 1.11 11.42
C ALA A 37 -10.02 0.25 10.68
N SER A 38 -11.10 -0.11 11.38
CA SER A 38 -12.24 -0.78 10.77
C SER A 38 -12.94 0.12 9.77
N LEU A 39 -13.38 -0.44 8.63
CA LEU A 39 -14.21 0.29 7.67
C LEU A 39 -15.56 0.74 8.25
N SER A 40 -16.03 0.08 9.31
CA SER A 40 -17.27 0.49 10.01
C SER A 40 -17.10 1.78 10.83
N ASP A 41 -15.87 2.13 11.19
CA ASP A 41 -15.56 3.29 12.04
C ASP A 41 -15.14 4.53 11.23
N VAL A 42 -15.09 4.40 9.90
CA VAL A 42 -14.65 5.47 8.99
C VAL A 42 -15.68 5.69 7.87
N ARG A 43 -15.58 6.86 7.22
CA ARG A 43 -16.37 7.17 6.03
C ARG A 43 -15.52 7.00 4.78
N LEU A 44 -15.95 6.15 3.86
CA LEU A 44 -15.38 6.07 2.52
C LEU A 44 -15.79 7.31 1.70
N ILE A 45 -14.81 8.00 1.12
CA ILE A 45 -15.02 9.25 0.36
C ILE A 45 -14.56 9.18 -1.09
N GLY A 46 -14.05 8.03 -1.53
CA GLY A 46 -13.46 7.84 -2.85
C GLY A 46 -13.71 6.43 -3.38
N ALA A 47 -13.15 6.17 -4.56
CA ALA A 47 -13.24 4.85 -5.17
C ALA A 47 -12.39 3.83 -4.40
N VAL A 48 -12.88 2.60 -4.37
CA VAL A 48 -12.23 1.49 -3.68
C VAL A 48 -11.19 0.87 -4.63
N PRO A 49 -9.91 0.75 -4.23
CA PRO A 49 -8.89 0.14 -5.07
C PRO A 49 -9.15 -1.35 -5.28
N LYS A 50 -8.95 -1.83 -6.50
CA LYS A 50 -9.21 -3.23 -6.91
C LYS A 50 -7.96 -4.00 -7.30
N ALA A 51 -6.96 -3.31 -7.86
CA ALA A 51 -5.71 -3.92 -8.26
C ALA A 51 -4.58 -2.89 -8.37
N VAL A 52 -3.34 -3.39 -8.33
CA VAL A 52 -2.14 -2.63 -8.67
C VAL A 52 -1.70 -3.05 -10.06
N ALA A 53 -1.71 -2.12 -11.01
CA ALA A 53 -1.24 -2.40 -12.36
C ALA A 53 0.29 -2.38 -12.40
N LEU A 54 0.88 -3.43 -12.97
CA LEU A 54 2.35 -3.50 -13.16
C LEU A 54 2.82 -2.63 -14.33
N SER A 55 1.91 -2.29 -15.24
CA SER A 55 2.20 -1.40 -16.36
C SER A 55 2.56 -0.01 -15.86
N GLY A 56 3.78 0.44 -16.17
CA GLY A 56 4.26 1.76 -15.78
C GLY A 56 4.71 1.87 -14.32
N LEU A 57 4.84 0.72 -13.62
CA LEU A 57 5.49 0.65 -12.31
C LEU A 57 6.97 1.02 -12.46
N GLU A 58 7.39 2.06 -11.75
CA GLU A 58 8.76 2.57 -11.82
C GLU A 58 9.28 2.86 -10.42
N PHE A 59 10.50 2.42 -10.15
CA PHE A 59 11.28 2.82 -8.98
C PHE A 59 12.51 3.55 -9.48
N ASN A 60 12.74 4.75 -8.96
CA ASN A 60 13.96 5.47 -9.22
C ASN A 60 14.54 6.04 -7.94
N HIS A 61 15.86 6.14 -7.93
CA HIS A 61 16.61 6.78 -6.87
C HIS A 61 17.19 8.07 -7.44
N SER A 62 16.81 9.20 -6.86
CA SER A 62 17.25 10.52 -7.32
C SER A 62 17.84 11.28 -6.13
N GLY A 63 19.17 11.43 -6.12
CA GLY A 63 19.87 12.03 -4.99
C GLY A 63 19.85 11.11 -3.77
N ASN A 64 19.21 11.57 -2.69
CA ASN A 64 19.05 10.81 -1.43
C ASN A 64 17.59 10.38 -1.20
N GLU A 65 16.77 10.39 -2.25
CA GLU A 65 15.35 10.06 -2.19
C GLU A 65 15.02 8.90 -3.13
N TRP A 66 14.19 7.99 -2.63
CA TRP A 66 13.50 7.01 -3.44
C TRP A 66 12.16 7.57 -3.90
N ARG A 67 11.83 7.28 -5.15
CA ARG A 67 10.54 7.60 -5.75
C ARG A 67 9.99 6.33 -6.39
N CYS A 68 8.68 6.16 -6.25
CA CYS A 68 7.91 5.06 -6.79
C CYS A 68 6.72 5.64 -7.54
N ARG A 69 6.45 5.13 -8.73
CA ARG A 69 5.20 5.39 -9.46
C ARG A 69 4.48 4.07 -9.66
N ALA A 70 3.22 4.01 -9.22
CA ALA A 70 2.34 2.87 -9.43
C ALA A 70 0.97 3.38 -9.90
N THR A 71 0.27 2.55 -10.67
CA THR A 71 -1.10 2.82 -11.13
C THR A 71 -2.04 1.91 -10.36
N ILE A 72 -3.10 2.49 -9.81
CA ILE A 72 -4.10 1.78 -9.03
C ILE A 72 -5.40 1.75 -9.82
N ASP A 73 -5.93 0.55 -10.04
CA ASP A 73 -7.22 0.36 -10.66
C ASP A 73 -8.31 0.51 -9.59
N VAL A 74 -9.39 1.21 -9.94
CA VAL A 74 -10.50 1.57 -9.04
C VAL A 74 -11.87 1.18 -9.60
#